data_AF-A0A4Q4XKD4-F1
#
_entry.id   AF-A0A4Q4XKD4-F1
#
_cell.length_a   1.000
_cell.length_b   1.000
_cell.length_c   1.000
_cell.angle_alpha   90.00
_cell.angle_beta   90.00
_cell.angle_gamma   90.00
#
_symmetry.space_group_name_H-M   'P 1'
#
loop_
_entity.id
_entity.type
_entity.pdbx_description
1 polymer ?
#
loop_
_entity_poly.entity_id
_entity_poly.type
_entity_poly.pdbx_seq_one_letter_code
_entity_poly.pdbx_strand_id
1 'polypeptide(L)'
;MRRFYRAQSDQPYTYYEEGEGLEAKGHYWTMPRYWVRNGEVERHLNWKTVLMNTPPFISVFDDMLKAIERAWDPIARGHTGVFVAETTLPIPQDTTLTIENHLGNVVDLPILQNIDDETGTTTFVGTEAFRRH
;
A
#
# COMPACT_ATOMS: atom_id res chain seq x y z
N MET A 1 -5.81 -18.79 0.03
CA MET A 1 -4.89 -17.68 0.35
C MET A 1 -4.68 -16.85 -0.90
N ARG A 2 -4.46 -15.53 -0.77
CA ARG A 2 -4.15 -14.62 -1.88
C ARG A 2 -2.73 -14.10 -1.68
N ARG A 3 -1.99 -13.94 -2.79
CA ARG A 3 -0.61 -13.45 -2.79
C ARG A 3 -0.56 -12.00 -3.24
N PHE A 4 0.31 -11.25 -2.59
CA PHE A 4 0.65 -9.87 -2.93
C PHE A 4 2.17 -9.75 -3.00
N TYR A 5 2.65 -8.85 -3.85
CA TYR A 5 4.05 -8.66 -4.16
C TYR A 5 4.43 -7.19 -3.98
N ARG A 6 5.66 -6.92 -3.54
CA ARG A 6 6.15 -5.54 -3.39
C ARG A 6 7.59 -5.44 -3.85
N ALA A 7 7.88 -4.48 -4.72
CA ALA A 7 9.25 -4.07 -5.00
C ALA A 7 9.78 -3.23 -3.83
N GLN A 8 10.94 -3.61 -3.29
CA GLN A 8 11.55 -3.00 -2.11
C GLN A 8 13.06 -2.92 -2.24
N SER A 9 13.68 -2.03 -1.47
CA SER A 9 15.12 -1.97 -1.25
C SER A 9 15.44 -2.30 0.21
N ASP A 10 16.57 -2.96 0.44
CA ASP A 10 17.16 -3.19 1.77
C ASP A 10 17.69 -1.89 2.43
N GLN A 11 17.76 -0.80 1.67
CA GLN A 11 18.09 0.53 2.17
C GLN A 11 16.91 1.15 2.93
N PRO A 12 17.16 2.06 3.89
CA PRO A 12 16.15 2.57 4.82
C PRO A 12 15.13 3.49 4.14
N TYR A 13 14.15 2.89 3.48
CA TYR A 13 12.90 3.52 3.06
C TYR A 13 11.69 2.66 3.43
N THR A 14 11.88 1.36 3.63
CA THR A 14 10.92 0.49 4.30
C THR A 14 11.65 -0.66 4.98
N TYR A 15 11.26 -0.98 6.20
CA TYR A 15 11.88 -2.03 7.00
C TYR A 15 11.14 -3.35 6.76
N TYR A 16 11.89 -4.40 6.43
CA TYR A 16 11.41 -5.77 6.38
C TYR A 16 12.10 -6.51 7.52
N GLU A 17 11.31 -7.11 8.42
CA GLU A 17 11.82 -7.92 9.52
C GLU A 17 11.49 -9.40 9.28
N GLU A 18 12.51 -10.24 9.44
CA GLU A 18 12.35 -11.68 9.33
C GLU A 18 11.55 -12.19 10.53
N GLY A 19 10.26 -12.50 10.30
CA GLY A 19 9.31 -12.95 11.33
C GLY A 19 8.06 -12.10 11.44
N GLU A 20 8.17 -10.78 11.22
CA GLU A 20 7.05 -9.84 11.26
C GLU A 20 6.55 -9.44 9.86
N GLY A 21 7.36 -9.67 8.83
CA GLY A 21 7.01 -9.36 7.45
C GLY A 21 7.09 -7.86 7.16
N LEU A 22 6.13 -7.33 6.42
CA LEU A 22 6.09 -5.93 6.00
C LEU A 22 5.20 -5.13 6.94
N GLU A 23 5.78 -4.21 7.71
CA GLU A 23 5.03 -3.28 8.55
C GLU A 23 5.20 -1.82 8.09
N ALA A 24 4.09 -1.09 7.99
CA ALA A 24 4.13 0.36 7.84
C ALA A 24 4.54 0.98 9.18
N LYS A 25 5.74 1.55 9.29
CA LYS A 25 6.18 2.27 10.50
C LYS A 25 5.38 3.55 10.82
N GLY A 26 4.32 3.83 10.09
CA GLY A 26 3.39 4.92 10.36
C GLY A 26 2.33 4.52 11.39
N HIS A 27 2.68 4.40 12.68
CA HIS A 27 1.67 4.40 13.74
C HIS A 27 1.12 5.81 13.88
N TYR A 28 0.11 6.16 13.08
CA TYR A 28 -0.59 7.43 13.19
C TYR A 28 -2.06 7.21 13.57
N TRP A 29 -2.55 8.05 14.48
CA TRP A 29 -3.97 8.18 14.84
C TRP A 29 -4.80 8.92 13.75
N THR A 30 -4.28 9.01 12.53
CA THR A 30 -4.92 9.74 11.44
C THR A 30 -5.81 8.81 10.65
N MET A 31 -7.12 9.03 10.75
CA MET A 31 -8.12 8.20 10.06
C MET A 31 -7.89 8.18 8.53
N PRO A 32 -8.10 7.04 7.85
CA PRO A 32 -7.90 6.89 6.40
C PRO A 32 -8.51 8.00 5.55
N ARG A 33 -9.67 8.55 5.96
CA ARG A 33 -10.34 9.69 5.32
C ARG A 33 -9.42 10.91 5.09
N TYR A 34 -8.48 11.19 5.99
CA TYR A 34 -7.61 12.38 5.87
C TYR A 34 -6.54 12.21 4.80
N TRP A 35 -6.06 10.98 4.57
CA TRP A 35 -5.10 10.70 3.50
C TRP A 35 -5.76 10.77 2.13
N VAL A 36 -7.00 10.28 2.03
CA VAL A 36 -7.78 10.40 0.80
C VAL A 36 -8.19 11.85 0.51
N ARG A 37 -8.51 12.64 1.56
CA ARG A 37 -8.92 14.05 1.41
C ARG A 37 -7.82 14.97 0.88
N ASN A 38 -6.55 14.69 1.14
CA ASN A 38 -5.47 15.64 0.87
C ASN A 38 -4.69 15.34 -0.42
N GLY A 39 -5.15 14.38 -1.25
CA GLY A 39 -4.40 13.92 -2.42
C GLY A 39 -3.08 13.22 -2.04
N GLU A 40 -2.95 12.79 -0.78
CA GLU A 40 -1.73 12.18 -0.26
C GLU A 40 -1.60 10.72 -0.72
N VAL A 41 -2.70 10.09 -1.15
CA VAL A 41 -2.68 8.76 -1.78
C VAL A 41 -2.01 8.83 -3.15
N GLU A 42 -2.34 9.80 -3.99
CA GLU A 42 -1.73 9.98 -5.32
C GLU A 42 -0.23 10.29 -5.17
N ARG A 43 0.12 11.09 -4.16
CA ARG A 43 1.52 11.35 -3.80
C ARG A 43 2.22 10.08 -3.28
N HIS A 44 1.53 9.22 -2.52
CA HIS A 44 2.04 7.92 -2.08
C HIS A 44 2.31 6.96 -3.26
N LEU A 45 1.42 6.95 -4.25
CA LEU A 45 1.60 6.16 -5.48
C LEU A 45 2.77 6.68 -6.33
N ASN A 46 3.12 7.96 -6.19
CA ASN A 46 4.28 8.55 -6.85
C ASN A 46 5.56 8.35 -6.02
N TRP A 47 6.27 7.27 -6.31
CA TRP A 47 7.57 6.95 -5.69
C TRP A 47 8.67 8.01 -5.90
N LYS A 48 8.49 8.96 -6.83
CA LYS A 48 9.41 10.11 -6.98
C LYS A 48 9.09 11.24 -6.01
N THR A 49 7.95 11.19 -5.35
CA THR A 49 7.53 12.18 -4.36
C THR A 49 8.10 11.82 -3.00
N VAL A 50 8.91 12.72 -2.46
CA VAL A 50 9.26 12.68 -1.04
C VAL A 50 8.01 13.11 -0.27
N LEU A 51 7.33 12.13 0.34
CA LEU A 51 6.28 12.45 1.30
C LEU A 51 6.96 12.99 2.56
N MET A 52 6.53 14.16 3.02
CA MET A 52 7.00 14.71 4.30
C MET A 52 6.52 13.87 5.49
N ASN A 53 5.48 13.05 5.29
CA ASN A 53 4.91 12.17 6.29
C ASN A 53 5.00 10.72 5.83
N THR A 54 5.34 9.80 6.73
CA THR A 54 5.30 8.37 6.44
C THR A 54 3.85 7.94 6.17
N PRO A 55 3.55 7.37 5.00
CA PRO A 55 2.20 6.90 4.69
C PRO A 55 1.83 5.73 5.60
N PRO A 56 0.58 5.63 6.09
CA PRO A 56 0.08 4.47 6.82
C PRO A 56 -0.23 3.29 5.89
N PHE A 57 0.12 3.41 4.61
CA PHE A 57 -0.16 2.43 3.57
C PHE A 57 1.13 1.81 3.05
N ILE A 58 1.04 0.52 2.76
CA ILE A 58 2.04 -0.23 2.03
C ILE A 58 1.48 -0.49 0.63
N SER A 59 2.16 0.04 -0.39
CA SER A 59 1.84 -0.27 -1.77
C SER A 59 2.27 -1.71 -2.11
N VAL A 60 1.33 -2.48 -2.65
CA VAL A 60 1.54 -3.87 -3.12
C VAL A 60 0.94 -4.05 -4.52
N PHE A 61 1.36 -5.12 -5.19
CA PHE A 61 0.87 -5.60 -6.47
C PHE A 61 0.20 -6.96 -6.25
N ASP A 62 -0.92 -7.23 -6.92
CA ASP A 62 -1.51 -8.57 -6.99
C ASP A 62 -0.93 -9.40 -8.16
N ASP A 63 -0.08 -8.80 -8.98
CA ASP A 63 0.65 -9.41 -10.09
C ASP A 63 2.18 -9.35 -9.83
N MET A 64 2.82 -10.51 -9.85
CA MET A 64 4.26 -10.65 -9.62
C MET A 64 5.10 -9.98 -10.72
N LEU A 65 4.70 -10.12 -11.99
CA LEU A 65 5.41 -9.52 -13.12
C LEU A 65 5.38 -8.00 -13.02
N LYS A 66 4.26 -7.42 -12.58
CA LYS A 66 4.16 -5.98 -12.33
C LYS A 66 5.08 -5.52 -11.20
N ALA A 67 5.22 -6.31 -10.14
CA ALA A 67 6.18 -6.01 -9.08
C ALA A 67 7.65 -6.10 -9.58
N ILE A 68 7.96 -7.08 -10.44
CA ILE A 68 9.29 -7.22 -11.06
C ILE A 68 9.58 -6.05 -11.99
N GLU A 69 8.66 -5.70 -12.89
CA GLU A 69 8.75 -4.51 -13.74
C GLU A 69 9.02 -3.25 -12.90
N ARG A 70 8.34 -3.14 -11.74
CA ARG A 70 8.54 -2.02 -10.83
C ARG A 70 9.93 -2.02 -10.18
N ALA A 71 10.47 -3.18 -9.82
CA ALA A 71 11.81 -3.32 -9.25
C ALA A 71 12.92 -2.99 -10.25
N TRP A 72 12.68 -3.16 -11.56
CA TRP A 72 13.66 -2.87 -12.60
C TRP A 72 14.05 -1.38 -12.71
N ASP A 73 13.11 -0.46 -12.49
CA ASP A 73 13.37 0.99 -12.56
C ASP A 73 14.56 1.46 -11.69
N PRO A 74 14.61 1.16 -10.38
CA PRO A 74 15.76 1.50 -9.55
C PRO A 74 17.01 0.67 -9.86
N ILE A 75 16.87 -0.61 -10.22
CA ILE A 75 18.01 -1.46 -10.63
C ILE A 75 18.72 -0.85 -11.85
N ALA A 76 17.97 -0.44 -12.86
CA ALA A 76 18.50 0.20 -14.07
C ALA A 76 19.20 1.54 -13.80
N ARG A 77 18.95 2.16 -12.64
CA ARG A 77 19.62 3.39 -12.17
C ARG A 77 20.82 3.11 -11.28
N GLY A 78 21.21 1.85 -11.09
CA GLY A 78 22.37 1.44 -10.29
C GLY A 78 22.10 1.31 -8.80
N HIS A 79 20.84 1.31 -8.36
CA HIS A 79 20.52 0.96 -6.97
C HIS A 79 20.77 -0.53 -6.74
N THR A 80 21.45 -0.85 -5.65
CA THR A 80 21.70 -2.23 -5.19
C THR A 80 20.73 -2.59 -4.08
N GLY A 81 20.60 -3.90 -3.80
CA GLY A 81 19.73 -4.37 -2.71
C GLY A 81 18.23 -4.23 -2.99
N VAL A 82 17.83 -4.15 -4.26
CA VAL A 82 16.42 -4.14 -4.67
C VAL A 82 15.92 -5.57 -4.88
N PHE A 83 14.78 -5.91 -4.29
CA PHE A 83 14.15 -7.24 -4.38
C PHE A 83 12.62 -7.15 -4.45
N VAL A 84 11.98 -8.27 -4.75
CA VAL A 84 10.51 -8.40 -4.69
C VAL A 84 10.15 -9.28 -3.50
N ALA A 85 9.45 -8.71 -2.52
CA ALA A 85 8.90 -9.44 -1.39
C ALA A 85 7.53 -10.03 -1.78
N GLU A 86 7.27 -11.28 -1.38
CA GLU A 86 5.96 -11.91 -1.45
C GLU A 86 5.33 -11.89 -0.05
N THR A 87 4.03 -11.59 0.02
CA THR A 87 3.21 -11.74 1.22
C THR A 87 1.98 -12.55 0.86
N THR A 88 1.72 -13.59 1.65
CA THR A 88 0.55 -14.44 1.50
C THR A 88 -0.41 -14.17 2.63
N LEU A 89 -1.67 -13.88 2.30
CA LEU A 89 -2.73 -13.63 3.26
C LEU A 89 -3.87 -14.63 3.08
N PRO A 90 -4.70 -14.86 4.11
CA PRO A 90 -6.03 -15.45 3.93
C PRO A 90 -6.78 -14.72 2.81
N ILE A 91 -7.76 -15.39 2.19
CA ILE A 91 -8.52 -14.77 1.10
C ILE A 91 -9.27 -13.56 1.68
N PRO A 92 -8.90 -12.32 1.31
CA PRO A 92 -9.57 -11.17 1.85
C PRO A 92 -10.97 -11.08 1.25
N GLN A 93 -11.91 -10.52 2.03
CA GLN A 93 -13.31 -10.37 1.62
C GLN A 93 -13.49 -9.08 0.84
N ASP A 94 -14.24 -9.14 -0.25
CA ASP A 94 -14.70 -7.94 -0.96
C ASP A 94 -15.68 -7.17 -0.08
N THR A 95 -15.44 -5.87 0.09
CA THR A 95 -16.33 -4.99 0.84
C THR A 95 -16.23 -3.55 0.31
N THR A 96 -16.91 -2.62 0.96
CA THR A 96 -16.97 -1.21 0.57
C THR A 96 -16.58 -0.34 1.75
N LEU A 97 -15.70 0.62 1.49
CA LEU A 97 -15.32 1.66 2.44
C LEU A 97 -15.95 2.98 2.02
N THR A 98 -16.96 3.42 2.78
CA THR A 98 -17.57 4.74 2.59
C THR A 98 -16.68 5.81 3.19
N ILE A 99 -16.29 6.78 2.37
CA ILE A 99 -15.46 7.91 2.75
C ILE A 99 -16.02 9.22 2.21
N GLU A 100 -15.62 10.34 2.79
CA GLU A 100 -15.88 11.66 2.24
C GLU A 100 -14.62 12.15 1.49
N ASN A 101 -14.78 12.57 0.23
CA ASN A 101 -13.68 13.06 -0.59
C ASN A 101 -13.31 14.51 -0.24
N HIS A 102 -12.29 15.06 -0.92
CA HIS A 102 -11.79 16.41 -0.67
C HIS A 102 -12.79 17.55 -0.94
N LEU A 103 -13.85 17.27 -1.70
CA LEU A 103 -14.93 18.21 -2.05
C LEU A 103 -16.14 18.08 -1.12
N GLY A 104 -16.10 17.18 -0.13
CA GLY A 104 -17.22 16.92 0.77
C GLY A 104 -18.26 15.93 0.22
N ASN A 105 -17.97 15.26 -0.90
CA ASN A 105 -18.86 14.23 -1.45
C ASN A 105 -18.59 12.89 -0.78
N VAL A 106 -19.66 12.16 -0.46
CA VAL A 106 -19.55 10.78 0.02
C VAL A 106 -19.30 9.86 -1.18
N VAL A 107 -18.29 9.00 -1.06
CA VAL A 107 -17.82 8.06 -2.07
C VAL A 107 -17.66 6.69 -1.45
N ASP A 108 -18.09 5.67 -2.18
CA ASP A 108 -17.96 4.27 -1.81
C ASP A 108 -16.78 3.64 -2.56
N LEU A 109 -15.72 3.27 -1.84
CA LEU A 109 -14.54 2.65 -2.42
C LEU A 109 -14.62 1.12 -2.33
N PRO A 110 -14.51 0.37 -3.43
CA PRO A 110 -14.33 -1.08 -3.35
C PRO A 110 -12.97 -1.39 -2.72
N ILE A 111 -12.99 -2.22 -1.67
CA ILE A 111 -11.80 -2.62 -0.92
C ILE A 111 -11.80 -4.14 -0.70
N LEU A 112 -10.62 -4.70 -0.44
CA LEU A 112 -10.47 -6.04 0.10
C LEU A 112 -10.09 -5.94 1.57
N GLN A 113 -10.76 -6.67 2.44
CA GLN A 113 -10.50 -6.65 3.87
C GLN A 113 -10.12 -8.05 4.36
N ASN A 114 -8.97 -8.15 5.03
CA ASN A 114 -8.62 -9.33 5.82
C ASN A 114 -8.73 -8.97 7.29
N ILE A 115 -9.53 -9.71 8.05
CA ILE A 115 -9.67 -9.56 9.49
C ILE A 115 -9.03 -10.78 10.13
N ASP A 116 -8.02 -10.54 10.95
CA ASP A 116 -7.29 -11.55 11.70
C ASP A 116 -7.30 -11.15 13.18
N ASP A 117 -7.72 -12.06 14.06
CA ASP A 117 -7.94 -11.74 15.48
C ASP A 117 -6.63 -11.49 16.23
N GLU A 118 -5.48 -11.94 15.70
CA GLU A 118 -4.16 -11.79 16.31
C GLU A 118 -3.43 -10.54 15.79
N THR A 119 -3.52 -10.29 14.48
CA THR A 119 -2.77 -9.22 13.78
C THR A 119 -3.63 -8.01 13.43
N GLY A 120 -4.95 -8.09 13.62
CA GLY A 120 -5.90 -7.02 13.37
C GLY A 120 -6.48 -7.01 11.96
N THR A 121 -6.93 -5.83 11.50
CA THR A 121 -7.57 -5.67 10.20
C THR A 121 -6.59 -5.10 9.18
N THR A 122 -6.41 -5.80 8.05
CA THR A 122 -5.70 -5.30 6.88
C THR A 122 -6.70 -4.91 5.79
N THR A 123 -6.57 -3.68 5.27
CA THR A 123 -7.44 -3.15 4.21
C THR A 123 -6.63 -2.85 2.95
N PHE A 124 -7.02 -3.43 1.82
CA PHE A 124 -6.44 -3.17 0.49
C PHE A 124 -7.39 -2.31 -0.32
N VAL A 125 -6.84 -1.28 -0.95
CA VAL A 125 -7.59 -0.38 -1.84
C VAL A 125 -6.95 -0.40 -3.21
N GLY A 126 -7.74 -0.68 -4.24
CA GLY A 126 -7.26 -0.69 -5.62
C GLY A 126 -6.97 0.72 -6.15
N THR A 127 -5.95 0.87 -6.99
CA THR A 127 -5.64 2.17 -7.62
C THR A 127 -6.76 2.67 -8.53
N GLU A 128 -7.54 1.76 -9.14
CA GLU A 128 -8.73 2.14 -9.92
C GLU A 128 -9.83 2.74 -9.04
N ALA A 129 -9.98 2.28 -7.79
CA ALA A 129 -10.95 2.82 -6.86
C ALA A 129 -10.68 4.30 -6.58
N PHE A 130 -9.40 4.69 -6.52
CA PHE A 130 -9.02 6.10 -6.37
C PHE A 130 -9.26 6.94 -7.63
N ARG A 131 -8.95 6.40 -8.82
CA ARG A 131 -9.01 7.18 -10.07
C ARG A 131 -10.42 7.52 -10.56
N ARG A 132 -11.45 6.84 -10.06
CA ARG A 132 -12.84 7.02 -10.51
C ARG A 132 -13.62 8.09 -9.72
N HIS A 133 -13.01 8.74 -8.72
CA HIS A 133 -13.67 9.63 -7.76
C HIS A 133 -12.83 10.87 -7.41
#